data_AF-A0A7W1BC47-F1
#
_entry.id   AF-A0A7W1BC47-F1
#
_cell.length_a   1.000
_cell.length_b   1.000
_cell.length_c   1.000
_cell.angle_alpha   90.00
_cell.angle_beta   90.00
_cell.angle_gamma   90.00
#
_symmetry.space_group_name_H-M   'P 1'
#
loop_
_entity.id
_entity.type
_entity.pdbx_description
1 polymer ?
#
loop_
_entity_poly.entity_id
_entity_poly.type
_entity_poly.pdbx_seq_one_letter_code
_entity_poly.pdbx_strand_id
1 'polypeptide(L)'
;MAAALGTGAADRLLFRLAAAMVVRVAIYQGLKRWELMAVVAGKLAEWNPGEPGHFISLAYAVRRAESIDAAHAILKRAEGMHPDDATVQFNLACYEAQMGNCDQARANLERATRIVPKYRLMALGDLDLEPIWDSLSVGS
;
A
#
# COMPACT_ATOMS: atom_id res chain seq x y z
N MET A 1 -24.67 14.52 -17.29
CA MET A 1 -25.33 14.90 -16.03
C MET A 1 -24.31 14.74 -14.91
N ALA A 2 -23.70 15.86 -14.47
CA ALA A 2 -22.78 15.87 -13.34
C ALA A 2 -23.59 15.72 -12.04
N ALA A 3 -23.31 14.67 -11.27
CA ALA A 3 -23.84 14.52 -9.93
C ALA A 3 -23.25 15.63 -9.05
N ALA A 4 -24.14 16.39 -8.40
CA ALA A 4 -23.76 17.40 -7.42
C ALA A 4 -23.02 16.73 -6.25
N LEU A 5 -21.71 16.94 -6.18
CA LEU A 5 -20.88 16.52 -5.05
C LEU A 5 -21.26 17.33 -3.81
N GLY A 6 -21.44 16.61 -2.70
CA GLY A 6 -21.96 17.08 -1.43
C GLY A 6 -21.26 18.33 -0.88
N THR A 7 -22.07 19.32 -0.50
CA THR A 7 -21.64 20.56 0.15
C THR A 7 -22.25 20.68 1.56
N GLY A 8 -22.50 19.56 2.23
CA GLY A 8 -23.04 19.50 3.59
C GLY A 8 -22.01 19.82 4.68
N ALA A 9 -22.48 20.27 5.85
CA ALA A 9 -21.60 20.46 7.03
C ALA A 9 -20.98 19.13 7.50
N ALA A 10 -21.71 18.02 7.35
CA ALA A 10 -21.24 16.67 7.64
C ALA A 10 -20.09 16.25 6.71
N ASP A 11 -20.20 16.52 5.41
CA ASP A 11 -19.14 16.20 4.43
C ASP A 11 -17.85 16.96 4.73
N ARG A 12 -17.96 18.24 5.10
CA ARG A 12 -16.81 19.05 5.53
C ARG A 12 -16.18 18.54 6.82
N LEU A 13 -16.98 18.07 7.77
CA LEU A 13 -16.48 17.50 9.02
C LEU A 13 -15.75 16.17 8.78
N LEU A 14 -16.34 15.29 7.97
CA LEU A 14 -15.75 14.01 7.60
C LEU A 14 -14.42 14.21 6.87
N PHE A 15 -14.36 15.16 5.93
CA PHE A 15 -13.14 15.53 5.24
C PHE A 15 -12.03 16.00 6.19
N ARG A 16 -12.35 16.91 7.13
CA ARG A 16 -11.39 17.39 8.14
C ARG A 16 -10.92 16.28 9.07
N LEU A 17 -11.83 15.39 9.45
CA LEU A 17 -11.52 14.23 10.29
C LEU A 17 -10.58 13.26 9.57
N ALA A 18 -10.84 12.97 8.29
CA ALA A 18 -9.95 12.14 7.47
C ALA A 18 -8.55 12.74 7.36
N ALA A 19 -8.43 14.05 7.12
CA ALA A 19 -7.15 14.74 7.08
C ALA A 19 -6.36 14.62 8.41
N ALA A 20 -7.04 14.81 9.55
CA ALA A 20 -6.42 14.63 10.87
C ALA A 20 -5.97 13.17 11.10
N MET A 21 -6.73 12.19 10.61
CA MET A 21 -6.37 10.78 10.70
C MET A 21 -5.16 10.42 9.84
N VAL A 22 -5.00 11.03 8.65
CA VAL A 22 -3.79 10.85 7.82
C VAL A 22 -2.56 11.35 8.57
N VAL A 23 -2.64 12.50 9.25
CA VAL A 23 -1.55 12.99 10.10
C VAL A 23 -1.25 12.01 11.24
N ARG A 24 -2.29 11.44 11.87
CA ARG A 24 -2.10 10.42 12.91
C ARG A 24 -1.41 9.15 12.39
N VAL A 25 -1.73 8.70 11.18
CA VAL A 25 -1.02 7.57 10.54
C VAL A 25 0.47 7.87 10.45
N ALA A 26 0.85 9.05 9.95
CA ALA A 26 2.25 9.45 9.84
C ALA A 26 2.95 9.52 11.22
N ILE A 27 2.27 10.07 12.24
CA ILE A 27 2.79 10.13 13.61
C ILE A 27 3.00 8.72 14.17
N TYR A 28 2.01 7.84 14.07
CA TYR A 28 2.13 6.47 14.58
C TYR A 28 3.16 5.65 13.82
N GLN A 29 3.31 5.86 12.51
CA GLN A 29 4.39 5.26 11.72
C GLN A 29 5.77 5.71 12.24
N GLY A 30 5.98 7.02 12.45
CA GLY A 30 7.23 7.55 12.97
C GLY A 30 7.56 7.05 14.38
N LEU A 31 6.54 6.86 15.22
CA LEU A 31 6.68 6.30 16.57
C LEU A 31 6.69 4.77 16.61
N LYS A 32 6.61 4.10 15.45
CA LYS A 32 6.52 2.64 15.32
C LYS A 32 5.41 2.02 16.18
N ARG A 33 4.28 2.73 16.29
CA ARG A 33 3.07 2.27 17.00
C ARG A 33 2.15 1.57 16.00
N TRP A 34 2.52 0.36 15.60
CA TRP A 34 1.93 -0.33 14.46
C TRP A 34 0.46 -0.68 14.66
N GLU A 35 0.07 -1.11 15.86
CA GLU A 35 -1.30 -1.45 16.19
C GLU A 35 -2.21 -0.22 16.12
N LEU A 36 -1.75 0.92 16.65
CA LEU A 36 -2.48 2.19 16.56
C LEU A 36 -2.55 2.70 15.12
N MET A 37 -1.46 2.55 14.36
CA MET A 37 -1.41 2.90 12.93
C MET A 37 -2.42 2.07 12.14
N ALA A 38 -2.49 0.75 12.38
CA ALA A 38 -3.41 -0.15 11.72
C ALA A 38 -4.88 0.22 12.00
N VAL A 39 -5.23 0.55 13.24
CA VAL A 39 -6.59 1.00 13.59
C VAL A 39 -7.00 2.24 12.79
N VAL A 40 -6.14 3.27 12.74
CA VAL A 40 -6.47 4.51 12.05
C VAL A 40 -6.46 4.34 10.53
N ALA A 41 -5.46 3.64 9.98
CA ALA A 41 -5.38 3.37 8.55
C ALA A 41 -6.56 2.49 8.05
N GLY A 42 -6.99 1.53 8.87
CA GLY A 42 -8.18 0.71 8.61
C GLY A 42 -9.45 1.56 8.51
N LYS A 43 -9.63 2.50 9.44
CA LYS A 43 -10.77 3.42 9.39
C LYS A 43 -10.75 4.31 8.14
N LEU A 44 -9.58 4.78 7.73
CA LEU A 44 -9.42 5.54 6.49
C LEU A 44 -9.78 4.69 5.25
N ALA A 45 -9.32 3.44 5.19
CA ALA A 45 -9.62 2.54 4.09
C ALA A 45 -11.11 2.17 4.01
N GLU A 46 -11.80 2.09 5.14
CA GLU A 46 -13.26 1.89 5.19
C GLU A 46 -14.03 3.12 4.71
N TRP A 47 -13.64 4.33 5.13
CA TRP A 47 -14.34 5.56 4.78
C TRP A 47 -14.08 6.03 3.36
N ASN A 48 -12.88 5.74 2.83
CA ASN A 48 -12.48 6.13 1.50
C ASN A 48 -11.79 4.96 0.79
N PRO A 49 -12.55 3.92 0.38
CA PRO A 49 -11.99 2.76 -0.30
C PRO A 49 -11.41 3.10 -1.68
N GLY A 50 -11.74 4.29 -2.22
CA GLY A 50 -11.20 4.82 -3.47
C GLY A 50 -9.75 5.29 -3.39
N GLU A 51 -9.15 5.39 -2.20
CA GLU A 51 -7.77 5.81 -2.04
C GLU A 51 -6.83 4.64 -1.69
N PRO A 52 -6.00 4.15 -2.62
CA PRO A 52 -5.12 2.99 -2.39
C PRO A 52 -4.11 3.24 -1.27
N GLY A 53 -3.69 4.49 -1.06
CA GLY A 53 -2.74 4.89 -0.02
C GLY A 53 -3.16 4.48 1.40
N HIS A 54 -4.46 4.39 1.67
CA HIS A 54 -4.96 3.94 2.97
C HIS A 54 -4.77 2.43 3.19
N PHE A 55 -4.99 1.61 2.16
CA PHE A 55 -4.71 0.19 2.21
C PHE A 55 -3.22 -0.11 2.30
N ILE A 56 -2.39 0.64 1.57
CA ILE A 56 -0.93 0.54 1.66
C ILE A 56 -0.45 0.85 3.08
N SER A 57 -0.95 1.93 3.67
CA SER A 57 -0.64 2.30 5.06
C SER A 57 -1.10 1.23 6.05
N LEU A 58 -2.30 0.68 5.85
CA LEU A 58 -2.84 -0.39 6.68
C LEU A 58 -1.99 -1.67 6.58
N ALA A 59 -1.68 -2.12 5.37
CA ALA A 59 -0.83 -3.30 5.14
C ALA A 59 0.56 -3.11 5.74
N TYR A 60 1.17 -1.93 5.56
CA TYR A 60 2.46 -1.60 6.16
C TYR A 60 2.46 -1.72 7.69
N ALA A 61 1.38 -1.25 8.33
CA ALA A 61 1.19 -1.36 9.77
C ALA A 61 0.96 -2.81 10.21
N VAL A 62 0.04 -3.51 9.53
CA VAL A 62 -0.35 -4.89 9.86
C VAL A 62 0.80 -5.87 9.70
N ARG A 63 1.67 -5.69 8.70
CA ARG A 63 2.88 -6.52 8.55
C ARG A 63 3.74 -6.51 9.81
N ARG A 64 3.78 -5.37 10.52
CA ARG A 64 4.64 -5.14 11.69
C ARG A 64 3.93 -5.39 13.01
N ALA A 65 2.60 -5.31 13.04
CA ALA A 65 1.79 -5.59 14.21
C ALA A 65 1.37 -7.07 14.32
N GLU A 66 1.23 -7.75 13.17
CA GLU A 66 0.61 -9.08 13.10
C GLU A 66 1.43 -10.04 12.23
N SER A 67 1.33 -9.95 10.90
CA SER A 67 2.02 -10.87 9.99
C SER A 67 2.05 -10.34 8.55
N ILE A 68 3.00 -10.87 7.77
CA ILE A 68 3.08 -10.59 6.34
C ILE A 68 1.88 -11.15 5.57
N ASP A 69 1.33 -12.30 5.97
CA ASP A 69 0.14 -12.89 5.37
C ASP A 69 -1.10 -12.00 5.52
N ALA A 70 -1.33 -11.46 6.72
CA ALA A 70 -2.43 -10.53 6.98
C ALA A 70 -2.29 -9.24 6.16
N ALA A 71 -1.07 -8.70 6.08
CA ALA A 71 -0.77 -7.53 5.26
C ALA A 71 -0.95 -7.79 3.76
N HIS A 72 -0.55 -8.97 3.29
CA HIS A 72 -0.73 -9.40 1.92
C HIS A 72 -2.22 -9.48 1.54
N ALA A 73 -3.06 -10.06 2.41
CA ALA A 73 -4.51 -10.10 2.19
C ALA A 73 -5.13 -8.70 2.01
N ILE A 74 -4.66 -7.71 2.78
CA ILE A 74 -5.08 -6.31 2.65
C ILE A 74 -4.69 -5.74 1.28
N LEU A 75 -3.46 -5.97 0.82
CA LEU A 75 -3.02 -5.50 -0.49
C LEU A 75 -3.69 -6.24 -1.65
N LYS A 76 -4.02 -7.52 -1.51
CA LYS A 76 -4.82 -8.26 -2.51
C LYS A 76 -6.22 -7.68 -2.64
N ARG A 77 -6.84 -7.27 -1.53
CA ARG A 77 -8.10 -6.50 -1.57
C ARG A 77 -7.90 -5.16 -2.28
N ALA A 78 -6.83 -4.44 -1.96
CA ALA A 78 -6.51 -3.17 -2.60
C ALA A 78 -6.32 -3.31 -4.11
N GLU A 79 -5.59 -4.33 -4.57
CA GLU A 79 -5.40 -4.65 -5.99
C GLU A 79 -6.73 -4.91 -6.71
N GLY A 80 -7.68 -5.60 -6.06
CA GLY A 80 -9.01 -5.82 -6.64
C GLY A 80 -9.81 -4.54 -6.89
N MET A 81 -9.53 -3.47 -6.14
CA MET A 81 -10.16 -2.15 -6.32
C MET A 81 -9.32 -1.20 -7.17
N HIS A 82 -7.99 -1.36 -7.12
CA HIS A 82 -6.98 -0.47 -7.69
C HIS A 82 -5.96 -1.27 -8.51
N PRO A 83 -6.37 -1.96 -9.59
CA PRO A 83 -5.49 -2.89 -10.33
C PRO A 83 -4.27 -2.20 -10.95
N ASP A 84 -4.42 -0.91 -11.29
CA ASP A 84 -3.40 -0.08 -11.95
C ASP A 84 -2.63 0.83 -10.97
N ASP A 85 -2.78 0.65 -9.65
CA ASP A 85 -1.95 1.37 -8.69
C ASP A 85 -0.56 0.73 -8.57
N ALA A 86 0.45 1.43 -9.06
CA ALA A 86 1.82 0.94 -9.06
C ALA A 86 2.40 0.72 -7.66
N THR A 87 1.93 1.46 -6.65
CA THR A 87 2.42 1.33 -5.27
C THR A 87 1.85 0.08 -4.61
N VAL A 88 0.59 -0.26 -4.87
CA VAL A 88 -0.02 -1.54 -4.48
C VAL A 88 0.75 -2.69 -5.10
N GLN A 89 0.98 -2.64 -6.42
CA GLN A 89 1.74 -3.68 -7.13
C GLN A 89 3.16 -3.82 -6.59
N PHE A 90 3.85 -2.70 -6.29
CA PHE A 90 5.19 -2.73 -5.72
C PHE A 90 5.22 -3.38 -4.33
N ASN A 91 4.29 -3.01 -3.43
CA ASN A 91 4.24 -3.61 -2.09
C ASN A 91 3.85 -5.10 -2.15
N LEU A 92 2.97 -5.49 -3.08
CA LEU A 92 2.70 -6.91 -3.34
C LEU A 92 3.96 -7.64 -3.80
N ALA A 93 4.76 -7.05 -4.69
CA ALA A 93 6.04 -7.65 -5.09
C ALA A 93 6.96 -7.88 -3.88
N CYS A 94 7.11 -6.88 -3.01
CA CYS A 94 7.90 -7.00 -1.78
C CYS A 94 7.39 -8.14 -0.89
N TYR A 95 6.07 -8.25 -0.70
CA TYR A 95 5.53 -9.25 0.22
C TYR A 95 5.61 -10.66 -0.37
N GLU A 96 5.32 -10.82 -1.66
CA GLU A 96 5.45 -12.10 -2.35
C GLU A 96 6.91 -12.58 -2.33
N ALA A 97 7.89 -11.69 -2.52
CA ALA A 97 9.31 -12.06 -2.43
C ALA A 97 9.66 -12.56 -1.03
N GLN A 98 9.25 -11.85 0.01
CA GLN A 98 9.49 -12.24 1.41
C GLN A 98 8.75 -13.51 1.83
N MET A 99 7.63 -13.86 1.18
CA MET A 99 6.92 -15.13 1.36
C MET A 99 7.50 -16.28 0.51
N GLY A 100 8.52 -16.03 -0.31
CA GLY A 100 9.14 -17.03 -1.19
C GLY A 100 8.42 -17.24 -2.53
N ASN A 101 7.38 -16.45 -2.82
CA ASN A 101 6.60 -16.52 -4.06
C ASN A 101 7.29 -15.69 -5.17
N CYS A 102 8.52 -16.03 -5.50
CA CYS A 102 9.39 -15.23 -6.37
C CYS A 102 8.80 -14.96 -7.77
N ASP A 103 8.05 -15.91 -8.34
CA ASP A 103 7.41 -15.75 -9.66
C ASP A 103 6.34 -14.65 -9.63
N GLN A 104 5.51 -14.67 -8.58
CA GLN A 104 4.46 -13.68 -8.38
C GLN A 104 5.06 -12.31 -8.03
N ALA A 105 6.13 -12.30 -7.24
CA ALA A 105 6.89 -11.09 -6.94
C ALA A 105 7.39 -10.39 -8.20
N ARG A 106 7.99 -11.14 -9.15
CA ARG A 106 8.47 -10.61 -10.43
C ARG A 106 7.32 -10.06 -11.27
N ALA A 107 6.21 -10.77 -11.37
CA ALA A 107 5.04 -10.31 -12.12
C ALA A 107 4.45 -9.00 -11.55
N ASN A 108 4.37 -8.89 -10.22
CA ASN A 108 3.91 -7.67 -9.54
C ASN A 108 4.88 -6.50 -9.77
N LEU A 109 6.19 -6.74 -9.65
CA LEU A 109 7.22 -5.72 -9.88
C LEU A 109 7.24 -5.25 -11.34
N GLU A 110 7.07 -6.16 -12.30
CA GLU A 110 6.96 -5.79 -13.71
C GLU A 110 5.77 -4.86 -13.95
N ARG A 111 4.59 -5.17 -13.39
CA ARG A 111 3.43 -4.29 -13.46
C ARG A 111 3.72 -2.92 -12.83
N ALA A 112 4.28 -2.89 -11.62
CA ALA A 112 4.63 -1.65 -10.93
C ALA A 112 5.60 -0.78 -11.75
N THR A 113 6.64 -1.38 -12.34
CA THR A 113 7.66 -0.67 -13.13
C THR A 113 7.17 -0.23 -14.50
N ARG A 114 6.20 -0.93 -15.09
CA ARG A 114 5.53 -0.50 -16.33
C ARG A 114 4.72 0.78 -16.12
N ILE A 115 4.04 0.90 -14.97
CA ILE A 115 3.22 2.06 -14.62
C ILE A 115 4.11 3.21 -14.12
N VAL A 116 5.05 2.92 -13.22
CA VAL A 116 5.99 3.89 -12.66
C VAL A 116 7.43 3.36 -12.79
N PRO A 117 8.17 3.77 -13.84
CA PRO A 117 9.52 3.28 -14.12
C PRO A 117 10.54 3.43 -12.98
N LYS A 118 10.35 4.43 -12.10
CA LYS A 118 11.25 4.69 -10.96
C LYS A 118 11.35 3.50 -10.00
N TYR A 119 10.33 2.63 -9.95
CA TYR A 119 10.35 1.45 -9.10
C TYR A 119 11.44 0.45 -9.50
N ARG A 120 11.97 0.51 -10.73
CA ARG A 120 13.09 -0.33 -11.15
C ARG A 120 14.34 0.00 -10.33
N LEU A 121 14.64 1.29 -10.18
CA LEU A 121 15.78 1.75 -9.39
C LEU A 121 15.56 1.49 -7.90
N MET A 122 14.33 1.69 -7.41
CA MET A 122 14.00 1.41 -6.02
C MET A 122 14.16 -0.08 -5.68
N ALA A 123 13.77 -0.98 -6.59
CA ALA A 123 13.83 -2.42 -6.38
C ALA A 123 15.26 -2.95 -6.17
N LEU A 124 16.26 -2.32 -6.80
CA LEU A 124 17.67 -2.72 -6.67
C LEU A 124 18.25 -2.47 -5.27
N GLY A 125 17.60 -1.62 -4.45
CA GLY A 125 18.04 -1.30 -3.10
C GLY A 125 17.05 -1.69 -2.01
N ASP A 126 15.91 -2.31 -2.37
CA ASP A 126 14.89 -2.72 -1.42
C ASP A 126 15.17 -4.16 -0.95
N LEU A 127 15.52 -4.31 0.32
CA LEU A 127 15.84 -5.61 0.93
C LEU A 127 14.66 -6.59 0.91
N ASP A 128 13.42 -6.09 0.83
CA ASP A 128 12.27 -6.98 0.69
C ASP A 128 12.31 -7.77 -0.63
N LEU A 129 12.99 -7.22 -1.66
CA LEU A 129 13.14 -7.80 -2.99
C LEU A 129 14.47 -8.53 -3.19
N GLU A 130 15.31 -8.65 -2.16
CA GLU A 130 16.54 -9.46 -2.19
C GLU A 130 16.32 -10.87 -2.78
N PRO A 131 15.24 -11.60 -2.43
CA PRO A 131 14.99 -12.94 -2.98
C PRO A 131 14.85 -13.01 -4.51
N ILE A 132 14.68 -11.87 -5.18
CA ILE A 132 14.55 -11.80 -6.65
C ILE A 132 15.63 -10.94 -7.32
N TRP A 133 16.63 -10.44 -6.59
CA TRP A 133 17.67 -9.56 -7.17
C TRP A 133 18.45 -10.18 -8.32
N ASP A 134 18.71 -11.48 -8.27
CA ASP A 134 19.38 -12.22 -9.35
C ASP A 134 18.61 -12.11 -10.68
N SER A 135 17.29 -11.92 -10.63
CA SER A 135 16.47 -11.72 -11.83
C SER A 135 16.42 -10.27 -12.30
N LEU A 136 16.81 -9.31 -11.46
CA LEU A 136 16.77 -7.88 -11.76
C LEU A 136 18.09 -7.38 -12.38
N SER A 137 19.20 -8.04 -12.09
CA SER A 137 20.54 -7.71 -12.58
C SER A 137 20.81 -8.17 -14.01
N VAL A 138 19.98 -9.05 -14.57
CA VAL A 138 20.21 -9.69 -15.89
C VAL A 138 19.61 -8.88 -17.06
N GLY A 139 18.98 -7.72 -16.80
CA GLY A 139 18.25 -6.94 -17.81
C GLY A 139 18.76 -5.51 -18.05
N SER A 140 20.08 -5.28 -18.03
CA SER A 140 20.71 -4.00 -18.41
C SER A 140 21.08 -3.94 -19.89
#